data_AF-A0ABD0P1J7-F1
#
_entry.id   AF-A0ABD0P1J7-F1
#
_cell.length_a   1.000
_cell.length_b   1.000
_cell.length_c   1.000
_cell.angle_alpha   90.00
_cell.angle_beta   90.00
_cell.angle_gamma   90.00
#
_symmetry.space_group_name_H-M   'P 1'
#
loop_
_entity.id
_entity.type
_entity.pdbx_description
1 polymer ?
#
loop_
_entity_poly.entity_id
_entity_poly.type
_entity_poly.pdbx_seq_one_letter_code
_entity_poly.pdbx_strand_id
1 'polypeptide(L)'
;LIPHTETSLDSSLNQEDGDDEEVWLYWIDNHKEPHGKSIRHLAQDAKDGQKSDVDIITYYRCQLNLFAKMCLDRQYLAINQISSQLPVDLILRCMFDDCLPYNLRASFCRLMLHMHVDRDPQEAVVPVRYARLWTEIPSKISVN
;
A
#
# COMPACT_ATOMS: atom_id res chain seq x y z
N LEU A 1 33.22 -24.50 12.14
CA LEU A 1 33.60 -24.18 10.75
C LEU A 1 32.53 -24.74 9.81
N ILE A 2 31.51 -23.92 9.53
CA ILE A 2 30.57 -24.01 8.40
C ILE A 2 30.44 -22.54 7.94
N PRO A 3 30.44 -22.24 6.62
CA PRO A 3 30.73 -20.91 6.12
C PRO A 3 29.56 -19.95 6.37
N HIS A 4 29.89 -18.71 6.76
CA HIS A 4 28.95 -17.59 6.71
C HIS A 4 28.69 -17.24 5.25
N THR A 5 27.52 -17.60 4.75
CA THR A 5 26.99 -16.99 3.53
C THR A 5 26.32 -15.69 3.96
N GLU A 6 27.08 -14.60 3.96
CA GLU A 6 26.49 -13.26 3.94
C GLU A 6 25.84 -13.08 2.57
N THR A 7 24.56 -13.40 2.46
CA THR A 7 23.75 -12.94 1.33
C THR A 7 23.47 -11.46 1.56
N SER A 8 24.43 -10.62 1.15
CA SER A 8 24.22 -9.19 0.96
C SER A 8 23.04 -9.02 0.01
N LEU A 9 21.87 -8.66 0.55
CA LEU A 9 20.72 -8.17 -0.21
C LEU A 9 20.92 -6.71 -0.64
N ASP A 10 22.08 -6.11 -0.33
CA ASP A 10 22.58 -4.90 -0.96
C ASP A 10 23.38 -5.29 -2.20
N SER A 11 22.73 -5.27 -3.37
CA SER A 11 23.31 -4.91 -4.68
C SER A 11 22.46 -5.45 -5.85
N SER A 12 21.19 -5.09 -5.93
CA SER A 12 20.43 -5.23 -7.19
C SER A 12 19.52 -4.03 -7.50
N LEU A 13 19.71 -2.90 -6.81
CA LEU A 13 19.29 -1.60 -7.33
C LEU A 13 20.31 -1.14 -8.38
N ASN A 14 20.41 -1.92 -9.46
CA ASN A 14 20.95 -1.37 -10.69
C ASN A 14 19.94 -0.31 -11.13
N GLN A 15 20.42 0.92 -11.05
CA GLN A 15 19.85 2.14 -11.61
C GLN A 15 19.82 1.97 -13.14
N GLU A 16 18.92 1.13 -13.64
CA GLU A 16 18.51 1.15 -15.04
C GLU A 16 17.46 2.25 -15.14
N ASP A 17 17.75 3.27 -15.96
CA ASP A 17 16.92 4.45 -16.23
C ASP A 17 15.43 4.21 -15.97
N GLY A 18 15.01 4.59 -14.76
CA GLY A 18 13.62 4.63 -14.37
C GLY A 18 12.98 5.80 -15.09
N ASP A 19 12.47 5.55 -16.28
CA ASP A 19 11.19 6.12 -16.67
C ASP A 19 10.18 5.55 -15.65
N ASP A 20 10.28 6.08 -14.41
CA ASP A 20 9.48 5.75 -13.24
C ASP A 20 8.03 5.73 -13.74
N GLU A 21 7.33 4.60 -13.61
CA GLU A 21 5.91 4.53 -13.96
C GLU A 21 5.14 5.50 -13.06
N GLU A 22 5.07 6.75 -13.52
CA GLU A 22 4.51 7.90 -12.85
C GLU A 22 3.03 7.65 -12.61
N VAL A 23 2.55 7.90 -11.40
CA VAL A 23 1.13 7.69 -11.08
C VAL A 23 0.35 8.93 -11.47
N TRP A 24 -0.62 8.75 -12.36
CA TRP A 24 -1.52 9.80 -12.82
C TRP A 24 -2.88 9.71 -12.13
N LEU A 25 -3.43 10.86 -11.73
CA LEU A 25 -4.82 10.98 -11.32
C LEU A 25 -5.63 11.57 -12.46
N TYR A 26 -6.75 10.92 -12.77
CA TYR A 26 -7.74 11.39 -13.73
C TYR A 26 -9.06 11.64 -13.02
N TRP A 27 -9.68 12.78 -13.29
CA TRP A 27 -10.98 13.14 -12.73
C TRP A 27 -11.80 13.96 -13.72
N ILE A 28 -13.09 14.08 -13.45
CA ILE A 28 -14.01 14.91 -14.23
C ILE A 28 -14.53 16.00 -13.30
N ASP A 29 -14.49 17.24 -13.74
CA ASP A 29 -14.99 18.36 -12.95
C ASP A 29 -16.51 18.57 -13.08
N ASN A 30 -17.01 19.62 -12.43
CA ASN A 30 -18.43 19.97 -12.45
C ASN A 30 -18.92 20.42 -13.84
N HIS A 31 -18.02 20.85 -14.73
CA HIS A 31 -18.31 21.23 -16.11
C HIS A 31 -18.26 20.03 -17.06
N LYS A 32 -18.02 18.82 -16.53
CA LYS A 32 -17.82 17.57 -17.28
C LYS A 32 -16.55 17.57 -18.12
N GLU A 33 -15.57 18.40 -17.77
CA GLU A 33 -14.27 18.41 -18.44
C GLU A 33 -13.35 17.35 -17.79
N PRO A 34 -12.70 16.50 -18.61
CA PRO A 34 -11.73 15.53 -18.12
C PRO A 34 -10.40 16.21 -17.80
N HIS A 35 -9.84 15.89 -16.65
CA HIS A 35 -8.55 16.37 -16.18
C HIS A 35 -7.63 15.21 -15.88
N GLY A 36 -6.32 15.42 -16.05
CA GLY A 36 -5.29 14.45 -15.75
C GLY A 36 -4.03 15.15 -15.26
N LYS A 37 -3.51 14.74 -14.10
CA LYS A 37 -2.25 15.28 -13.57
C LYS A 37 -1.52 14.23 -12.77
N SER A 38 -0.20 14.19 -12.94
CA SER A 38 0.69 13.39 -12.10
C SER A 38 0.49 13.70 -10.63
N ILE A 39 0.47 12.65 -9.80
CA ILE A 39 0.31 12.78 -8.35
C ILE A 39 1.50 13.51 -7.71
N ARG A 40 2.71 13.41 -8.31
CA ARG A 40 3.91 14.15 -7.88
C ARG A 40 3.74 15.65 -8.15
N HIS A 41 3.33 16.01 -9.37
CA HIS A 41 3.08 17.40 -9.73
C HIS A 41 1.93 18.00 -8.91
N LEU A 42 0.85 17.25 -8.70
CA LEU A 42 -0.24 17.65 -7.78
C LEU A 42 0.30 17.92 -6.37
N ALA A 43 1.16 17.04 -5.85
CA ALA A 43 1.72 17.17 -4.50
C ALA A 43 2.60 18.41 -4.36
N GLN A 44 3.44 18.66 -5.37
CA GLN A 44 4.33 19.80 -5.39
C GLN A 44 3.55 21.12 -5.48
N ASP A 45 2.61 21.23 -6.42
CA ASP A 45 1.81 22.46 -6.58
C ASP A 45 0.90 22.73 -5.36
N ALA A 46 0.36 21.67 -4.76
CA ALA A 46 -0.39 21.80 -3.51
C ALA A 46 0.50 22.30 -2.35
N LYS A 47 1.76 21.86 -2.28
CA LYS A 47 2.74 22.33 -1.29
C LYS A 47 3.10 23.79 -1.52
N ASP A 48 3.15 24.23 -2.78
CA ASP A 48 3.40 25.62 -3.17
C ASP A 48 2.16 26.52 -2.97
N GLY A 49 1.06 25.96 -2.46
CA GLY A 49 -0.13 26.70 -2.06
C GLY A 49 -1.15 26.91 -3.17
N GLN A 50 -1.04 26.19 -4.29
CA GLN A 50 -2.03 26.28 -5.35
C GLN A 50 -3.35 25.68 -4.89
N LYS A 51 -4.37 26.52 -4.76
CA LYS A 51 -5.62 26.17 -4.08
C LYS A 51 -6.35 24.99 -4.73
N SER A 52 -6.41 24.97 -6.06
CA SER A 52 -7.06 23.88 -6.80
C SER A 52 -6.41 22.52 -6.53
N ASP A 53 -5.08 22.47 -6.48
CA ASP A 53 -4.33 21.24 -6.26
C ASP A 53 -4.43 20.79 -4.79
N VAL A 54 -4.44 21.73 -3.84
CA VAL A 54 -4.72 21.45 -2.42
C VAL A 54 -6.09 20.79 -2.24
N ASP A 55 -7.12 21.32 -2.91
CA ASP A 55 -8.47 20.80 -2.84
C ASP A 55 -8.57 19.40 -3.47
N ILE A 56 -7.95 19.18 -4.63
CA ILE A 56 -7.91 17.88 -5.32
C ILE A 56 -7.18 16.82 -4.47
N ILE A 57 -6.00 17.13 -3.93
CA ILE A 57 -5.27 16.18 -3.07
C ILE A 57 -6.05 15.86 -1.81
N THR A 58 -6.67 16.88 -1.21
CA THR A 58 -7.49 16.69 -0.02
C THR A 58 -8.67 15.77 -0.31
N TYR A 59 -9.35 16.00 -1.43
CA TYR A 59 -10.45 15.16 -1.90
C TYR A 59 -9.98 13.71 -2.14
N TYR A 60 -8.90 13.53 -2.88
CA TYR A 60 -8.36 12.20 -3.19
C TYR A 60 -7.94 11.45 -1.92
N ARG A 61 -7.31 12.12 -0.96
CA ARG A 61 -6.99 11.54 0.36
C ARG A 61 -8.24 11.08 1.10
N CYS A 62 -9.30 11.89 1.10
CA CYS A 62 -10.59 11.53 1.69
C CYS A 62 -11.23 10.32 0.99
N GLN A 63 -11.15 10.27 -0.34
CA GLN A 63 -11.63 9.14 -1.14
C GLN A 63 -10.89 7.84 -0.80
N LEU A 64 -9.56 7.86 -0.71
CA LEU A 64 -8.77 6.71 -0.31
C LEU A 64 -9.16 6.21 1.10
N ASN A 65 -9.37 7.14 2.04
CA ASN A 65 -9.80 6.80 3.39
C ASN A 65 -11.22 6.20 3.42
N LEU A 66 -12.13 6.69 2.59
CA LEU A 66 -13.46 6.12 2.43
C LEU A 66 -13.38 4.69 1.88
N PHE A 67 -12.59 4.46 0.83
CA PHE A 67 -12.36 3.12 0.28
C PHE A 67 -11.78 2.17 1.31
N ALA A 68 -10.78 2.61 2.07
CA ALA A 68 -10.20 1.81 3.15
C ALA A 68 -11.26 1.43 4.21
N LYS A 69 -12.19 2.34 4.53
CA LYS A 69 -13.31 2.05 5.45
C LYS A 69 -14.37 1.14 4.87
N MET A 70 -14.64 1.22 3.57
CA MET A 70 -15.55 0.30 2.88
C MET A 70 -14.99 -1.13 2.82
N CYS A 71 -13.66 -1.28 2.76
CA CYS A 71 -12.98 -2.57 2.71
C CYS A 71 -12.69 -3.19 4.10
N LEU A 72 -12.95 -2.46 5.19
CA LEU A 72 -12.68 -2.89 6.56
C LEU A 72 -13.40 -4.22 6.89
N ASP A 73 -12.81 -5.08 7.73
CA ASP A 73 -13.42 -6.32 8.20
C ASP A 73 -13.89 -7.24 7.05
N ARG A 74 -13.04 -7.41 6.03
CA ARG A 74 -13.23 -8.35 4.92
C ARG A 74 -14.53 -8.15 4.13
N GLN A 75 -14.92 -6.90 3.88
CA GLN A 75 -16.10 -6.57 3.07
C GLN A 75 -15.85 -6.81 1.56
N TYR A 76 -15.90 -8.07 1.14
CA TYR A 76 -15.54 -8.49 -0.21
C TYR A 76 -16.35 -7.85 -1.33
N LEU A 77 -17.59 -7.38 -1.07
CA LEU A 77 -18.36 -6.63 -2.06
C LEU A 77 -17.64 -5.35 -2.48
N ALA A 78 -17.09 -4.59 -1.52
CA ALA A 78 -16.31 -3.40 -1.82
C ALA A 78 -14.92 -3.75 -2.36
N ILE A 79 -14.25 -4.70 -1.69
CA ILE A 79 -12.88 -5.07 -2.05
C ILE A 79 -12.80 -5.58 -3.51
N ASN A 80 -13.73 -6.43 -3.94
CA ASN A 80 -13.73 -6.98 -5.30
C ASN A 80 -14.00 -5.91 -6.37
N GLN A 81 -14.70 -4.83 -6.03
CA GLN A 81 -14.96 -3.71 -6.94
C GLN A 81 -13.79 -2.73 -7.04
N ILE A 82 -13.11 -2.46 -5.92
CA ILE A 82 -12.08 -1.41 -5.83
C ILE A 82 -10.68 -1.95 -6.16
N SER A 83 -10.37 -3.20 -5.77
CA SER A 83 -9.00 -3.74 -5.85
C SER A 83 -8.43 -3.83 -7.27
N SER A 84 -9.27 -3.90 -8.31
CA SER A 84 -8.83 -3.87 -9.71
C SER A 84 -8.30 -2.51 -10.16
N GLN A 85 -8.81 -1.42 -9.58
CA GLN A 85 -8.39 -0.05 -9.92
C GLN A 85 -7.15 0.39 -9.13
N LEU A 86 -6.89 -0.26 -7.99
CA LEU A 86 -5.82 0.08 -7.06
C LEU A 86 -5.00 -1.18 -6.74
N PRO A 87 -4.20 -1.69 -7.71
CA PRO A 87 -3.38 -2.88 -7.51
C PRO A 87 -2.28 -2.64 -6.47
N VAL A 88 -1.76 -3.73 -5.90
CA VAL A 88 -0.72 -3.70 -4.86
C VAL A 88 0.48 -2.87 -5.27
N ASP A 89 0.97 -3.07 -6.49
CA ASP A 89 2.15 -2.39 -7.02
C ASP A 89 1.97 -0.86 -7.10
N LEU A 90 0.82 -0.39 -7.61
CA LEU A 90 0.49 1.05 -7.62
C LEU A 90 0.49 1.64 -6.21
N ILE A 91 -0.13 0.95 -5.26
CA ILE A 91 -0.19 1.42 -3.87
C ILE A 91 1.21 1.46 -3.24
N LEU A 92 2.04 0.43 -3.47
CA LEU A 92 3.41 0.37 -2.96
C LEU A 92 4.27 1.51 -3.51
N ARG A 93 4.16 1.83 -4.80
CA ARG A 93 4.86 2.97 -5.39
C ARG A 93 4.48 4.29 -4.70
N CYS A 94 3.18 4.52 -4.52
CA CYS A 94 2.71 5.70 -3.80
C CYS A 94 3.16 5.73 -2.32
N MET A 95 3.30 4.58 -1.67
CA MET A 95 3.81 4.50 -0.29
C MET A 95 5.31 4.79 -0.20
N PHE A 96 6.09 4.35 -1.19
CA PHE A 96 7.53 4.52 -1.25
C PHE A 96 7.97 5.90 -1.75
N ASP A 97 7.11 6.61 -2.49
CA ASP A 97 7.43 7.91 -3.06
C ASP A 97 7.51 9.03 -2.00
N ASP A 98 8.73 9.44 -1.67
CA ASP A 98 9.00 10.51 -0.70
C ASP A 98 8.60 11.91 -1.18
N CYS A 99 8.34 12.11 -2.48
CA CYS A 99 7.78 13.36 -2.99
C CYS A 99 6.31 13.55 -2.58
N LEU A 100 5.64 12.48 -2.14
CA LEU A 100 4.24 12.54 -1.70
C LEU A 100 4.09 12.91 -0.22
N PRO A 101 3.05 13.71 0.13
CA PRO A 101 2.76 14.09 1.51
C PRO A 101 2.57 12.87 2.43
N TYR A 102 3.11 12.93 3.65
CA TYR A 102 3.03 11.83 4.64
C TYR A 102 1.60 11.37 4.93
N ASN A 103 0.65 12.31 4.98
CA ASN A 103 -0.75 12.00 5.21
C ASN A 103 -1.40 11.25 4.04
N LEU A 104 -1.00 11.53 2.80
CA LEU A 104 -1.44 10.81 1.61
C LEU A 104 -0.85 9.39 1.59
N ARG A 105 0.45 9.26 1.87
CA ARG A 105 1.11 7.95 2.04
C ARG A 105 0.44 7.11 3.13
N ALA A 106 0.10 7.72 4.27
CA ALA A 106 -0.61 7.04 5.33
C ALA A 106 -2.03 6.58 4.93
N SER A 107 -2.70 7.27 4.01
CA SER A 107 -3.97 6.81 3.42
C SER A 107 -3.77 5.58 2.53
N PHE A 108 -2.71 5.56 1.72
CA PHE A 108 -2.33 4.37 0.95
C PHE A 108 -1.99 3.17 1.84
N CYS A 109 -1.24 3.37 2.94
CA CYS A 109 -0.94 2.30 3.89
C CYS A 109 -2.21 1.68 4.49
N ARG A 110 -3.19 2.52 4.88
CA ARG A 110 -4.48 2.06 5.42
C ARG A 110 -5.29 1.30 4.38
N LEU A 111 -5.29 1.78 3.15
CA LEU A 111 -5.96 1.09 2.04
C LEU A 111 -5.32 -0.27 1.78
N MET A 112 -3.98 -0.35 1.72
CA MET A 112 -3.24 -1.60 1.57
C MET A 112 -3.65 -2.63 2.63
N LEU A 113 -3.69 -2.20 3.89
CA LEU A 113 -4.05 -3.05 5.03
C LEU A 113 -5.44 -3.67 4.84
N HIS A 114 -6.46 -2.87 4.58
CA HIS A 114 -7.85 -3.35 4.55
C HIS A 114 -8.25 -3.98 3.23
N MET A 115 -7.59 -3.64 2.12
CA MET A 115 -7.98 -4.11 0.79
C MET A 115 -7.16 -5.30 0.31
N HIS A 116 -5.88 -5.40 0.72
CA HIS A 116 -4.95 -6.40 0.19
C HIS A 116 -4.33 -7.31 1.26
N VAL A 117 -4.09 -6.81 2.47
CA VAL A 117 -3.48 -7.60 3.56
C VAL A 117 -4.52 -8.38 4.36
N ASP A 118 -5.61 -7.73 4.78
CA ASP A 118 -6.72 -8.37 5.50
C ASP A 118 -7.68 -9.08 4.53
N ARG A 119 -7.17 -10.13 3.88
CA ARG A 119 -7.92 -11.00 2.97
C ARG A 119 -7.64 -12.46 3.27
N ASP A 120 -8.57 -13.33 2.91
CA ASP A 120 -8.32 -14.78 2.93
C ASP A 120 -7.16 -15.12 1.97
N PRO A 121 -6.26 -16.04 2.35
CA PRO A 121 -6.32 -16.93 3.52
C PRO A 121 -5.62 -16.39 4.79
N GLN A 122 -5.28 -15.09 4.87
CA GLN A 122 -4.55 -14.55 6.01
C GLN A 122 -5.42 -14.56 7.26
N GLU A 123 -4.96 -15.16 8.36
CA GLU A 123 -5.68 -15.23 9.64
C GLU A 123 -4.76 -14.90 10.82
N ALA A 124 -5.36 -14.53 11.95
CA ALA A 124 -4.63 -14.29 13.19
C ALA A 124 -4.04 -15.59 13.74
N VAL A 125 -2.73 -15.60 14.02
CA VAL A 125 -2.04 -16.76 14.58
C VAL A 125 -1.99 -16.62 16.10
N VAL A 126 -2.42 -17.66 16.82
CA VAL A 126 -2.26 -17.74 18.28
C VAL A 126 -0.78 -18.00 18.62
N PRO A 127 -0.08 -17.09 19.32
CA PRO A 127 1.35 -17.23 19.56
C PRO A 127 1.68 -18.42 20.48
N VAL A 128 0.81 -18.70 21.44
CA VAL A 128 0.98 -19.76 22.43
C VAL A 128 -0.10 -20.82 22.25
N ARG A 129 0.32 -22.04 21.90
CA ARG A 129 -0.57 -23.20 21.80
C ARG A 129 -0.58 -23.96 23.12
N TYR A 130 -1.68 -23.84 23.87
CA TYR A 130 -1.89 -24.56 25.14
C TYR A 130 -2.27 -26.03 24.96
N ALA A 131 -2.83 -26.39 23.80
CA ALA A 131 -3.12 -27.77 23.43
C ALA A 131 -2.15 -28.24 22.35
N ARG A 132 -1.65 -29.47 22.48
CA ARG A 132 -0.78 -30.14 21.51
C ARG A 132 -1.15 -31.62 21.44
N LEU A 133 -0.98 -32.21 20.27
CA LEU A 133 -1.07 -33.66 20.13
C LEU A 133 0.24 -34.28 20.62
N TRP A 134 0.12 -35.39 21.37
CA TRP A 134 1.30 -36.11 21.89
C TRP A 134 2.27 -36.51 20.77
N THR A 135 1.73 -36.93 19.63
CA THR A 135 2.48 -37.33 18.43
C THR A 135 3.26 -36.18 17.79
N GLU A 136 2.94 -34.92 18.09
CA GLU A 136 3.60 -33.74 17.53
C GLU A 136 4.70 -33.17 18.43
N ILE A 137 4.93 -33.74 19.61
CA ILE A 137 5.97 -33.27 20.54
C ILE A 137 7.30 -33.91 20.12
N PRO A 138 8.27 -33.12 19.60
CA PRO A 138 9.57 -33.67 19.23
C PRO A 138 10.41 -34.00 20.47
N SER A 139 11.30 -34.98 20.35
CA SER A 139 12.20 -35.38 21.44
C SER A 139 13.33 -34.38 21.72
N LYS A 140 13.60 -33.47 20.77
CA LYS A 140 14.58 -32.39 20.89
C LYS A 140 14.01 -31.12 20.27
N ILE A 141 14.24 -29.98 20.92
CA ILE A 141 13.86 -28.65 20.45
C ILE A 141 15.13 -27.79 20.44
N SER A 142 15.34 -27.02 19.38
CA SER A 142 16.38 -25.99 19.29
C SER A 142 15.74 -24.60 19.33
N VAL A 143 16.31 -23.70 20.12
CA VAL A 143 16.01 -22.27 20.05
C VAL A 143 17.24 -21.61 19.43
N ASN A 144 17.07 -21.00 18.26
CA ASN A 144 18.10 -20.17 17.61
C ASN A 144 18.08 -18.76 18.20
#